data_AF-A0A813AE87-F1
#
_entry.id   AF-A0A813AE87-F1
#
_cell.length_a   1.000
_cell.length_b   1.000
_cell.length_c   1.000
_cell.angle_alpha   90.00
_cell.angle_beta   90.00
_cell.angle_gamma   90.00
#
_symmetry.space_group_name_H-M   'P 1'
#
loop_
_entity.id
_entity.type
_entity.pdbx_description
1 polymer ?
#
loop_
_entity_poly.entity_id
_entity_poly.type
_entity_poly.pdbx_seq_one_letter_code
_entity_poly.pdbx_strand_id
1 'polypeptide(L)'
;MLSRATTLAALILCASRGHARTCSSLQQYVDWALVWTSNCRPSGVVDTNFSWFDTCTWIDCDCLWGALSAPVATDELAPCLEESVAKELLGQETKWFLTSLFRTCRTQTDELSKPCGKCDKYRDFNQCGALE
;
A
#
# COMPACT_ATOMS: atom_id res chain seq x y z
N MET A 1 -21.36 -48.58 41.94
CA MET A 1 -20.04 -48.04 41.58
C MET A 1 -19.96 -47.94 40.06
N LEU A 2 -20.17 -46.78 39.46
CA LEU A 2 -19.70 -46.52 38.09
C LEU A 2 -19.44 -45.01 37.96
N SER A 3 -18.15 -44.69 37.96
CA SER A 3 -17.59 -43.36 37.83
C SER A 3 -17.77 -42.86 36.40
N ARG A 4 -18.41 -41.70 36.21
CA ARG A 4 -18.41 -41.00 34.92
C ARG A 4 -17.29 -39.97 34.95
N ALA A 5 -16.21 -40.31 34.24
CA ALA A 5 -15.05 -39.46 34.03
C ALA A 5 -15.44 -38.20 33.24
N THR A 6 -15.14 -37.05 33.83
CA THR A 6 -15.27 -35.72 33.24
C THR A 6 -14.09 -35.49 32.28
N THR A 7 -14.33 -35.55 30.97
CA THR A 7 -13.31 -35.16 29.98
C THR A 7 -13.44 -33.66 29.69
N LEU A 8 -12.65 -32.85 30.40
CA LEU A 8 -12.44 -31.44 30.06
C LEU A 8 -11.51 -31.36 28.84
N ALA A 9 -12.10 -31.18 27.65
CA ALA A 9 -11.35 -30.77 26.47
C ALA A 9 -10.96 -29.30 26.61
N ALA A 10 -9.75 -29.04 27.10
CA ALA A 10 -9.14 -27.72 27.06
C ALA A 10 -8.81 -27.38 25.60
N LEU A 11 -9.71 -26.64 24.95
CA LEU A 11 -9.41 -25.95 23.70
C LEU A 11 -8.36 -24.89 24.00
N ILE A 12 -7.10 -25.22 23.74
CA ILE A 12 -6.00 -24.26 23.67
C ILE A 12 -6.32 -23.31 22.52
N LEU A 13 -6.97 -22.20 22.85
CA LEU A 13 -6.99 -21.03 21.98
C LEU A 13 -5.53 -20.60 21.82
N CYS A 14 -4.93 -20.95 20.68
CA CYS A 14 -3.76 -20.23 20.17
C CYS A 14 -4.18 -18.78 20.00
N ALA A 15 -3.98 -17.97 21.04
CA ALA A 15 -3.91 -16.53 20.92
C ALA A 15 -2.67 -16.24 20.08
N SER A 16 -2.81 -16.27 18.76
CA SER A 16 -1.89 -15.57 17.88
C SER A 16 -2.02 -14.10 18.26
N ARG A 17 -1.20 -13.66 19.22
CA ARG A 17 -0.81 -12.27 19.32
C ARG A 17 -0.09 -11.97 18.01
N GLY A 18 -0.86 -11.61 16.99
CA GLY A 18 -0.35 -10.76 15.94
C GLY A 18 0.20 -9.56 16.70
N HIS A 19 1.53 -9.50 16.83
CA HIS A 19 2.15 -8.26 17.25
C HIS A 19 1.62 -7.24 16.26
N ALA A 20 0.80 -6.29 16.73
CA ALA A 20 0.52 -5.10 15.95
C ALA A 20 1.89 -4.52 15.64
N ARG A 21 2.37 -4.76 14.42
CA ARG A 21 3.71 -4.33 14.05
C ARG A 21 3.65 -2.82 14.05
N THR A 22 4.33 -2.20 15.00
CA THR A 22 4.51 -0.76 15.04
C THR A 22 5.36 -0.35 13.85
N CYS A 23 5.12 0.83 13.30
CA CYS A 23 5.92 1.33 12.19
C CYS A 23 7.39 1.51 12.64
N SER A 24 8.34 0.84 11.98
CA SER A 24 9.75 0.93 12.39
C SER A 24 10.35 2.31 12.15
N SER A 25 9.91 2.99 11.09
CA SER A 25 10.47 4.26 10.61
C SER A 25 9.38 5.23 10.16
N LEU A 26 8.49 5.61 11.09
CA LEU A 26 7.31 6.43 10.78
C LEU A 26 7.64 7.74 10.06
N GLN A 27 8.67 8.48 10.49
CA GLN A 27 9.01 9.75 9.86
C GLN A 27 9.48 9.56 8.41
N GLN A 28 10.31 8.54 8.16
CA GLN A 28 10.78 8.23 6.81
C GLN A 28 9.61 7.84 5.91
N TYR A 29 8.65 7.06 6.42
CA TYR A 29 7.41 6.74 5.71
C TYR A 29 6.62 7.99 5.35
N VAL A 30 6.43 8.92 6.29
CA VAL A 30 5.71 10.18 6.05
C VAL A 30 6.42 11.03 4.99
N ASP A 31 7.72 11.23 5.13
CA ASP A 31 8.51 12.03 4.17
C ASP A 31 8.46 11.42 2.76
N TRP A 32 8.62 10.10 2.68
CA TRP A 32 8.47 9.36 1.42
C TRP A 32 7.06 9.52 0.82
N ALA A 33 6.00 9.37 1.61
CA ALA A 33 4.63 9.47 1.11
C ALA A 33 4.30 10.88 0.58
N LEU A 34 4.81 11.92 1.24
CA LEU A 34 4.68 13.32 0.80
C LEU A 34 5.39 13.56 -0.54
N VAL A 35 6.65 13.14 -0.64
CA VAL A 35 7.44 13.27 -1.89
C VAL A 35 6.80 12.46 -3.01
N TRP A 36 6.37 11.23 -2.70
CA TRP A 36 5.74 10.36 -3.69
C TRP A 36 4.43 10.96 -4.22
N THR A 37 3.58 11.49 -3.35
CA THR A 37 2.36 12.21 -3.73
C THR A 37 2.68 13.37 -4.68
N SER A 38 3.70 14.17 -4.34
CA SER A 38 4.11 15.32 -5.14
C SER A 38 4.63 14.92 -6.53
N ASN A 39 5.36 13.81 -6.63
CA ASN A 39 5.91 13.33 -7.90
C ASN A 39 4.83 12.75 -8.82
N CYS A 40 3.78 12.17 -8.25
CA CYS A 40 2.64 11.63 -9.00
C CYS A 40 1.62 12.69 -9.44
N ARG A 41 1.74 13.93 -8.94
CA ARG A 41 0.76 14.98 -9.22
C ARG A 41 0.85 15.41 -10.69
N PRO A 42 -0.27 15.44 -11.43
CA PRO A 42 -0.27 15.93 -12.81
C PRO A 42 0.15 17.39 -12.93
N SER A 43 0.99 17.67 -13.93
CA SER A 43 1.34 19.02 -14.33
C SER A 43 0.10 19.84 -14.72
N GLY A 44 0.00 21.07 -14.22
CA GLY A 44 -1.08 21.99 -14.57
C GLY A 44 -2.35 21.88 -13.73
N VAL A 45 -2.42 20.96 -12.76
CA VAL A 45 -3.52 20.91 -11.80
C VAL A 45 -3.23 21.88 -10.64
N VAL A 46 -3.96 22.99 -10.62
CA VAL A 46 -3.90 24.02 -9.55
C VAL A 46 -4.97 23.77 -8.48
N ASP A 47 -5.92 22.87 -8.74
CA ASP A 47 -7.07 22.63 -7.89
C ASP A 47 -6.69 22.13 -6.50
N THR A 48 -7.16 22.84 -5.48
CA THR A 48 -7.08 22.45 -4.07
C THR A 48 -8.14 21.41 -3.68
N ASN A 49 -9.06 21.11 -4.60
CA ASN A 49 -10.19 20.20 -4.36
C ASN A 49 -9.83 18.74 -4.66
N PHE A 50 -8.60 18.46 -5.07
CA PHE A 50 -8.11 17.11 -5.36
C PHE A 50 -8.94 16.35 -6.43
N SER A 51 -9.58 17.09 -7.34
CA SER A 51 -10.43 16.60 -8.45
C SER A 51 -9.71 15.61 -9.37
N TRP A 52 -8.38 15.70 -9.47
CA TRP A 52 -7.60 14.81 -10.32
C TRP A 52 -7.63 13.34 -9.85
N PHE A 53 -7.99 13.07 -8.59
CA PHE A 53 -8.21 11.70 -8.10
C PHE A 53 -9.50 11.04 -8.60
N ASP A 54 -10.43 11.81 -9.18
CA ASP A 54 -11.66 11.28 -9.78
C ASP A 54 -11.37 10.44 -11.03
N THR A 55 -10.19 10.62 -11.60
CA THR A 55 -9.68 9.84 -12.73
C THR A 55 -8.44 9.07 -12.32
N CYS A 56 -8.10 8.01 -13.05
CA CYS A 56 -6.88 7.22 -12.81
C CYS A 56 -5.81 7.44 -13.89
N THR A 57 -6.01 8.43 -14.77
CA THR A 57 -5.14 8.68 -15.94
C THR A 57 -3.82 9.35 -15.59
N TRP A 58 -3.71 9.89 -14.38
CA TRP A 58 -2.48 10.46 -13.84
C TRP A 58 -1.45 9.41 -13.41
N ILE A 59 -1.86 8.14 -13.31
CA ILE A 59 -0.97 7.05 -12.91
C ILE A 59 -0.08 6.66 -14.08
N ASP A 60 1.19 7.06 -14.00
CA ASP A 60 2.25 6.61 -14.90
C ASP A 60 3.21 5.61 -14.22
N CYS A 61 4.21 5.15 -14.98
CA CYS A 61 5.12 4.13 -14.49
C CYS A 61 6.02 4.64 -13.36
N ASP A 62 6.48 5.89 -13.43
CA ASP A 62 7.32 6.48 -12.38
C ASP A 62 6.53 6.61 -11.06
N CYS A 63 5.26 7.01 -11.17
CA CYS A 63 4.35 7.03 -10.03
C CYS A 63 4.16 5.63 -9.42
N LEU A 64 3.90 4.60 -10.23
CA LEU A 64 3.75 3.23 -9.72
C LEU A 64 5.03 2.69 -9.09
N TRP A 65 6.20 2.99 -9.68
CA TRP A 65 7.47 2.53 -9.16
C TRP A 65 7.88 3.21 -7.86
N GLY A 66 7.33 4.39 -7.57
CA GLY A 66 7.45 5.04 -6.26
C GLY A 66 6.91 4.17 -5.12
N ALA A 67 5.88 3.36 -5.35
CA ALA A 67 5.38 2.40 -4.34
C ALA A 67 6.46 1.41 -3.89
N LEU A 68 7.36 1.05 -4.81
CA LEU A 68 8.41 0.06 -4.59
C LEU A 68 9.65 0.64 -3.90
N SER A 69 9.70 1.95 -3.66
CA SER A 69 10.79 2.62 -2.94
C SER A 69 10.44 2.95 -1.49
N ALA A 70 9.34 2.39 -0.96
CA ALA A 70 8.94 2.61 0.42
C ALA A 70 10.09 2.31 1.41
N PRO A 71 10.39 3.19 2.37
CA PRO A 71 11.51 3.04 3.30
C PRO A 71 11.17 2.11 4.48
N VAL A 72 10.17 1.26 4.32
CA VAL A 72 9.69 0.29 5.31
C VAL A 72 9.38 -1.03 4.62
N ALA A 73 9.38 -2.12 5.38
CA ALA A 73 8.98 -3.41 4.85
C ALA A 73 7.52 -3.40 4.40
N THR A 74 7.16 -4.25 3.43
CA THR A 74 5.81 -4.31 2.86
C THR A 74 4.74 -4.60 3.91
N ASP A 75 5.06 -5.42 4.91
CA ASP A 75 4.17 -5.76 6.03
C ASP A 75 4.04 -4.62 7.06
N GLU A 76 4.85 -3.56 6.96
CA GLU A 76 4.75 -2.34 7.76
C GLU A 76 3.99 -1.20 7.07
N LEU A 77 3.70 -1.30 5.76
CA LEU A 77 3.01 -0.23 5.03
C LEU A 77 1.66 0.13 5.64
N ALA A 78 0.84 -0.86 5.97
CA ALA A 78 -0.46 -0.67 6.59
C ALA A 78 -0.36 -0.03 7.99
N PRO A 79 0.41 -0.57 8.95
CA PRO A 79 0.52 0.06 10.26
C PRO A 79 1.19 1.45 10.22
N CYS A 80 2.15 1.70 9.32
CA CYS A 80 2.71 3.03 9.13
C CYS A 80 1.67 4.04 8.61
N LEU A 81 0.80 3.62 7.69
CA LEU A 81 -0.31 4.46 7.23
C LEU A 81 -1.29 4.75 8.38
N GLU A 82 -1.70 3.72 9.11
CA GLU A 82 -2.63 3.87 10.25
C GLU A 82 -2.06 4.80 11.33
N GLU A 83 -0.80 4.60 11.70
CA GLU A 83 -0.13 5.42 12.71
C GLU A 83 0.06 6.87 12.25
N SER A 84 0.44 7.10 10.99
CA SER A 84 0.60 8.46 10.43
C SER A 84 -0.73 9.21 10.30
N VAL A 85 -1.83 8.51 10.00
CA VAL A 85 -3.19 9.09 10.00
C VAL A 85 -3.62 9.43 11.43
N ALA A 86 -3.43 8.51 12.38
CA ALA A 86 -3.81 8.72 13.78
C ALA A 86 -3.04 9.87 14.45
N LYS A 87 -1.80 10.11 14.03
CA LYS A 87 -0.96 11.23 14.51
C LYS A 87 -1.08 12.50 13.67
N GLU A 88 -1.97 12.53 12.69
CA GLU A 88 -2.18 13.67 11.78
C GLU A 88 -0.91 14.14 11.03
N LEU A 89 0.02 13.22 10.75
CA LEU A 89 1.28 13.53 10.09
C LEU A 89 1.15 13.67 8.56
N LEU A 90 0.08 13.10 7.99
CA LEU A 90 -0.21 13.21 6.57
C LEU A 90 -1.24 14.31 6.29
N GLY A 91 -0.90 15.18 5.34
CA GLY A 91 -1.84 16.14 4.76
C GLY A 91 -3.00 15.46 4.03
N GLN A 92 -4.08 16.21 3.82
CA GLN A 92 -5.29 15.70 3.17
C GLN A 92 -5.01 15.17 1.75
N GLU A 93 -4.16 15.86 0.98
CA GLU A 93 -3.76 15.45 -0.38
C GLU A 93 -3.13 14.06 -0.37
N THR A 94 -2.14 13.81 0.49
CA THR A 94 -1.46 12.52 0.59
C THR A 94 -2.39 11.40 1.03
N LYS A 95 -3.32 11.68 1.97
CA LYS A 95 -4.34 10.71 2.36
C LYS A 95 -5.24 10.33 1.18
N TRP A 96 -5.67 11.31 0.39
CA TRP A 96 -6.45 11.06 -0.83
C TRP A 96 -5.65 10.32 -1.89
N PHE A 97 -4.39 10.68 -2.09
CA PHE A 97 -3.48 10.02 -3.02
C PHE A 97 -3.35 8.53 -2.70
N LEU A 98 -2.98 8.19 -1.46
CA LEU A 98 -2.82 6.80 -1.05
C LEU A 98 -4.14 6.03 -1.15
N THR A 99 -5.26 6.65 -0.75
CA THR A 99 -6.59 6.04 -0.87
C THR A 99 -6.95 5.78 -2.33
N SER A 100 -6.71 6.76 -3.20
CA SER A 100 -7.04 6.67 -4.62
C SER A 100 -6.20 5.61 -5.30
N LEU A 101 -4.90 5.56 -5.04
CA LEU A 101 -4.00 4.60 -5.66
C LEU A 101 -4.34 3.15 -5.27
N PHE A 102 -4.60 2.89 -3.99
CA PHE A 102 -4.80 1.53 -3.47
C PHE A 102 -6.25 1.04 -3.51
N ARG A 103 -7.24 1.95 -3.62
CA ARG A 103 -8.67 1.60 -3.65
C ARG A 103 -9.33 2.01 -4.95
N THR A 104 -9.44 3.30 -5.22
CA THR A 104 -10.21 3.83 -6.35
C THR A 104 -9.63 3.40 -7.70
N CYS A 105 -8.31 3.49 -7.84
CA CYS A 105 -7.57 3.23 -9.07
C CYS A 105 -6.87 1.88 -9.08
N ARG A 106 -7.25 0.98 -8.18
CA ARG A 106 -6.61 -0.34 -8.05
C ARG A 106 -6.59 -1.09 -9.38
N THR A 107 -7.71 -1.11 -10.12
CA THR A 107 -7.76 -1.78 -11.43
C THR A 107 -6.76 -1.20 -12.43
N GLN A 108 -6.61 0.12 -12.49
CA GLN A 108 -5.63 0.78 -13.36
C GLN A 108 -4.19 0.41 -12.94
N THR A 109 -3.91 0.48 -11.64
CA THR A 109 -2.61 0.13 -11.06
C THR A 109 -2.25 -1.33 -11.35
N ASP A 110 -3.17 -2.27 -11.13
CA ASP A 110 -2.97 -3.70 -11.37
C ASP A 110 -2.72 -3.98 -12.86
N GLU A 111 -3.48 -3.36 -13.76
CA GLU A 111 -3.30 -3.54 -15.22
C GLU A 111 -1.97 -2.98 -15.74
N LEU A 112 -1.54 -1.83 -15.23
CA LEU A 112 -0.28 -1.21 -15.61
C LEU A 112 0.93 -2.00 -15.09
N SER A 113 0.83 -2.55 -13.88
CA SER A 113 1.93 -3.22 -13.17
C SER A 113 1.99 -4.73 -13.35
N LYS A 114 1.01 -5.34 -14.07
CA LYS A 114 1.02 -6.78 -14.35
C LYS A 114 2.35 -7.23 -14.99
N PRO A 115 2.75 -8.50 -14.82
CA PRO A 115 3.93 -9.04 -15.50
C PRO A 115 3.87 -8.78 -17.01
N CYS A 116 4.97 -8.27 -17.56
CA CYS A 116 5.07 -7.80 -18.96
C CYS A 116 4.13 -6.65 -19.35
N GLY A 117 3.47 -6.03 -18.36
CA GLY A 117 2.67 -4.84 -18.52
C GLY A 117 3.50 -3.62 -18.90
N LYS A 118 2.81 -2.51 -19.16
CA LYS A 118 3.46 -1.24 -19.56
C LYS A 118 4.45 -0.75 -18.51
N CYS A 119 4.11 -0.92 -17.24
CA CYS A 119 4.88 -0.45 -16.09
C CYS A 119 5.44 -1.59 -15.24
N ASP A 120 5.65 -2.78 -15.82
CA ASP A 120 6.37 -3.85 -15.15
C ASP A 120 7.83 -3.43 -14.91
N LYS A 121 8.16 -3.13 -13.64
CA LYS A 121 9.52 -2.71 -13.24
C LYS A 121 10.57 -3.80 -13.51
N TYR A 122 10.13 -5.06 -13.57
CA TYR A 122 11.00 -6.22 -13.71
C TYR A 122 10.86 -6.88 -15.08
N ARG A 123 10.35 -6.14 -16.07
CA ARG A 123 10.10 -6.63 -17.43
C ARG A 123 11.29 -7.38 -18.04
N ASP A 124 12.50 -6.84 -17.88
CA ASP A 124 13.74 -7.43 -18.41
C ASP A 124 14.10 -8.77 -17.73
N PHE A 125 13.72 -8.93 -16.46
CA PHE A 125 13.90 -10.19 -15.72
C PHE A 125 12.79 -11.21 -16.04
N ASN A 126 11.60 -10.73 -16.39
CA ASN A 126 10.43 -11.55 -16.69
C ASN A 126 10.43 -12.15 -18.10
N GLN A 127 11.50 -11.95 -18.89
CA GLN A 127 11.67 -12.52 -20.24
C GLN A 127 10.48 -12.19 -21.16
N CYS A 128 9.97 -10.96 -21.05
CA CYS A 128 8.85 -10.43 -21.82
C CYS A 128 9.25 -10.19 -23.28
N GLY A 129 9.35 -11.28 -24.05
CA GLY A 129 9.84 -11.32 -25.43
C GLY A 129 10.25 -12.71 -25.93
N ALA A 130 10.22 -13.74 -25.07
CA ALA A 130 10.54 -15.12 -25.46
C ALA A 130 9.36 -15.91 -26.10
N LEU A 131 8.26 -15.24 -26.44
CA LEU A 131 7.04 -15.85 -26.99
C LEU A 131 6.52 -15.15 -28.28
N GLU A 132 7.36 -14.41 -28.99
CA GLU A 132 7.04 -13.92 -30.34
C GLU A 132 7.54 -14.87 -31.43
#